data_AF-A0A959PH77-F1
#
_entry.id   AF-A0A959PH77-F1
#
_cell.length_a   1.000
_cell.length_b   1.000
_cell.length_c   1.000
_cell.angle_alpha   90.00
_cell.angle_beta   90.00
_cell.angle_gamma   90.00
#
_symmetry.space_group_name_H-M   'P 1'
#
loop_
_entity.id
_entity.type
_entity.pdbx_description
1 polymer ?
#
loop_
_entity_poly.entity_id
_entity_poly.type
_entity_poly.pdbx_seq_one_letter_code
_entity_poly.pdbx_strand_id
1 'polypeptide(L)'
;MAYRNGNYSAFYVSEPFSESSLGAHATKDFVYYNMVRAWKGADSSFPFNDSHNKNYNVRDSSNWESTLKPRIRERIRKSKNIILFLSSLTKSSRAIREEMDYGINNQGLPVIVVYPEYTEKSDIINCQSETFKKQITNLWDKLPIFRDSMSDVPTLHIPKKKILIKSALNDPDFMVASKCKAGTYFYKC
;
A
#
# COMPACT_ATOMS: atom_id res chain seq x y z
N MET A 1 7.63 -12.09 20.67
CA MET A 1 6.86 -11.28 19.69
C MET A 1 7.83 -10.82 18.61
N ALA A 2 7.60 -11.08 17.32
CA ALA A 2 8.48 -10.54 16.27
C ALA A 2 8.33 -9.01 16.21
N TYR A 3 9.44 -8.27 16.20
CA TYR A 3 9.42 -6.81 16.12
C TYR A 3 8.86 -6.37 14.74
N ARG A 4 7.66 -5.79 14.73
CA ARG A 4 6.95 -5.35 13.51
C ARG A 4 7.27 -3.90 13.23
N ASN A 5 8.16 -3.63 12.27
CA ASN A 5 8.57 -2.26 11.94
C ASN A 5 8.61 -1.96 10.43
N GLY A 6 8.39 -2.96 9.58
CA GLY A 6 8.37 -2.77 8.13
C GLY A 6 7.11 -2.05 7.64
N ASN A 7 7.20 -1.33 6.54
CA ASN A 7 6.06 -0.88 5.75
C ASN A 7 5.93 -1.84 4.56
N TYR A 8 4.80 -2.52 4.41
CA TYR A 8 4.57 -3.42 3.29
C TYR A 8 4.03 -2.64 2.10
N SER A 9 4.70 -2.64 0.94
CA SER A 9 4.20 -1.91 -0.23
C SER A 9 3.40 -2.86 -1.13
N ALA A 10 2.10 -2.61 -1.26
CA ALA A 10 1.21 -3.36 -2.14
C ALA A 10 0.85 -2.50 -3.36
N PHE A 11 0.95 -3.07 -4.54
CA PHE A 11 0.63 -2.41 -5.81
C PHE A 11 0.46 -3.46 -6.92
N TYR A 12 -0.21 -3.06 -7.98
CA TYR A 12 -0.39 -3.88 -9.17
C TYR A 12 0.76 -3.73 -10.16
N VAL A 13 1.18 -4.86 -10.73
CA VAL A 13 2.01 -4.96 -11.93
C VAL A 13 1.51 -6.15 -12.74
N SER A 14 1.70 -6.14 -14.06
CA SER A 14 1.46 -7.33 -14.87
C SER A 14 2.47 -8.41 -14.48
N GLU A 15 1.98 -9.61 -14.14
CA GLU A 15 2.80 -10.74 -13.71
C GLU A 15 3.07 -11.69 -14.89
N PRO A 16 4.27 -12.29 -15.01
CA PRO A 16 5.43 -12.14 -14.12
C PRO A 16 6.14 -10.79 -14.33
N PHE A 17 6.70 -10.24 -13.26
CA PHE A 17 7.41 -8.96 -13.28
C PHE A 17 8.80 -9.12 -12.65
N SER A 18 9.83 -8.51 -13.26
CA SER A 18 11.19 -8.42 -12.68
C SER A 18 11.63 -6.98 -12.51
N GLU A 19 12.02 -6.61 -11.29
CA GLU A 19 12.54 -5.28 -10.95
C GLU A 19 13.86 -4.95 -11.67
N SER A 20 14.60 -5.96 -12.15
CA SER A 20 15.88 -5.80 -12.85
C SER A 20 15.74 -5.47 -14.34
N SER A 21 14.52 -5.50 -14.88
CA SER A 21 14.28 -5.17 -16.29
C SER A 21 14.42 -3.66 -16.54
N LEU A 22 14.97 -3.27 -17.69
CA LEU A 22 15.19 -1.85 -18.05
C LEU A 22 13.91 -1.00 -17.95
N GLY A 23 12.75 -1.60 -18.28
CA GLY A 23 11.44 -0.96 -18.20
C GLY A 23 10.80 -0.96 -16.81
N ALA A 24 11.37 -1.65 -15.81
CA ALA A 24 10.77 -1.79 -14.48
C ALA A 24 10.49 -0.42 -13.85
N HIS A 25 11.47 0.48 -13.87
CA HIS A 25 11.36 1.80 -13.24
C HIS A 25 10.34 2.73 -13.91
N ALA A 26 9.90 2.44 -15.13
CA ALA A 26 8.81 3.14 -15.81
C ALA A 26 7.45 2.42 -15.68
N THR A 27 7.44 1.20 -15.15
CA THR A 27 6.24 0.36 -15.07
C THR A 27 5.33 0.85 -13.94
N LYS A 28 4.11 1.23 -14.27
CA LYS A 28 3.05 1.47 -13.28
C LYS A 28 2.49 0.13 -12.78
N ASP A 29 2.27 -0.07 -11.49
CA ASP A 29 2.40 0.87 -10.37
C ASP A 29 3.75 0.77 -9.62
N PHE A 30 4.68 -0.08 -10.07
CA PHE A 30 6.01 -0.26 -9.47
C PHE A 30 6.81 1.04 -9.33
N VAL A 31 6.70 1.94 -10.31
CA VAL A 31 7.34 3.27 -10.28
C VAL A 31 7.02 4.05 -9.01
N TYR A 32 5.82 3.89 -8.44
CA TYR A 32 5.39 4.61 -7.24
C TYR A 32 6.00 4.03 -5.96
N TYR A 33 6.12 2.70 -5.88
CA TYR A 33 6.92 2.06 -4.84
C TYR A 33 8.40 2.48 -4.93
N ASN A 34 8.97 2.46 -6.14
CA ASN A 34 10.36 2.86 -6.35
C ASN A 34 10.62 4.34 -6.03
N MET A 35 9.62 5.22 -6.23
CA MET A 35 9.67 6.61 -5.79
C MET A 35 9.83 6.74 -4.27
N VAL A 36 9.10 5.94 -3.49
CA VAL A 36 9.23 5.95 -2.02
C VAL A 36 10.59 5.41 -1.58
N ARG A 37 11.11 4.36 -2.25
CA ARG A 37 12.49 3.90 -2.07
C ARG A 37 13.51 5.01 -2.34
N ALA A 38 13.35 5.74 -3.45
CA ALA A 38 14.25 6.83 -3.82
C ALA A 38 14.23 7.96 -2.77
N TRP A 39 13.07 8.31 -2.23
CA TRP A 39 12.98 9.29 -1.13
C TRP A 39 13.71 8.83 0.13
N LYS A 40 13.61 7.55 0.50
CA LYS A 40 14.36 6.98 1.63
C LYS A 40 15.86 6.92 1.38
N GLY A 41 16.28 6.62 0.15
CA GLY A 41 17.70 6.62 -0.24
C GLY A 41 18.31 8.02 -0.22
N ALA A 42 17.54 9.04 -0.63
CA ALA A 42 17.98 10.44 -0.61
C ALA A 42 17.92 11.08 0.78
N ASP A 43 16.99 10.64 1.64
CA ASP A 43 16.79 11.14 3.00
C ASP A 43 16.58 9.95 3.95
N SER A 44 17.62 9.60 4.71
CA SER A 44 17.58 8.50 5.67
C SER A 44 16.59 8.73 6.81
N SER A 45 16.14 9.97 7.05
CA SER A 45 15.09 10.30 8.02
C SER A 45 13.67 10.05 7.50
N PHE A 46 13.51 9.79 6.19
CA PHE A 46 12.20 9.47 5.64
C PHE A 46 11.65 8.19 6.31
N PRO A 47 10.41 8.19 6.84
CA PRO A 47 9.90 7.14 7.73
C PRO A 47 9.39 5.90 6.98
N PHE A 48 10.21 5.38 6.07
CA PHE A 48 9.91 4.19 5.27
C PHE A 48 10.95 3.08 5.54
N ASN A 49 10.47 1.97 6.11
CA ASN A 49 11.25 0.77 6.37
C ASN A 49 10.77 -0.33 5.43
N ASP A 50 11.43 -0.47 4.29
CA ASP A 50 10.94 -1.31 3.21
C ASP A 50 10.92 -2.82 3.56
N SER A 51 9.71 -3.41 3.59
CA SER A 51 9.53 -4.85 3.83
C SER A 51 9.99 -5.73 2.66
N HIS A 52 10.28 -5.14 1.51
CA HIS A 52 10.76 -5.81 0.30
C HIS A 52 12.27 -5.69 0.12
N ASN A 53 13.02 -5.04 1.02
CA ASN A 53 14.47 -4.83 0.93
C ASN A 53 15.32 -6.11 1.11
N LYS A 54 14.77 -7.29 0.81
CA LYS A 54 15.47 -8.57 0.72
C LYS A 54 15.45 -9.01 -0.73
N ASN A 55 16.56 -9.61 -1.20
CA ASN A 55 16.89 -9.96 -2.60
C ASN A 55 15.91 -10.86 -3.39
N TYR A 56 14.67 -11.05 -2.96
CA TYR A 56 13.73 -11.97 -3.59
C TYR A 56 12.44 -11.25 -4.01
N ASN A 57 12.01 -11.48 -5.24
CA ASN A 57 10.82 -10.86 -5.81
C ASN A 57 9.55 -11.60 -5.33
N VAL A 58 8.44 -10.88 -5.17
CA VAL A 58 7.11 -11.42 -4.80
C VAL A 58 6.12 -11.39 -5.96
N ARG A 59 6.62 -11.15 -7.17
CA ARG A 59 5.88 -11.08 -8.45
C ARG A 59 6.58 -11.85 -9.57
N ASP A 60 7.53 -12.72 -9.22
CA ASP A 60 8.23 -13.57 -10.20
C ASP A 60 7.42 -14.82 -10.56
N SER A 61 7.95 -15.66 -11.45
CA SER A 61 7.30 -16.90 -11.90
C SER A 61 7.44 -18.07 -10.90
N SER A 62 7.87 -17.83 -9.66
CA SER A 62 8.00 -18.88 -8.65
C SER A 62 6.65 -19.54 -8.33
N ASN A 63 6.72 -20.76 -7.81
CA ASN A 63 5.53 -21.49 -7.37
C ASN A 63 4.77 -20.71 -6.27
N TRP A 64 3.46 -20.63 -6.43
CA TRP A 64 2.63 -19.85 -5.53
C TRP A 64 2.58 -20.38 -4.10
N GLU A 65 2.24 -21.67 -3.90
CA GLU A 65 1.99 -22.23 -2.57
C GLU A 65 3.30 -22.45 -1.80
N SER A 66 4.35 -22.93 -2.47
CA SER A 66 5.61 -23.23 -1.81
C SER A 66 6.52 -22.02 -1.62
N THR A 67 6.33 -20.95 -2.42
CA THR A 67 7.32 -19.87 -2.51
C THR A 67 6.71 -18.48 -2.38
N LEU A 68 5.85 -18.05 -3.31
CA LEU A 68 5.37 -16.66 -3.33
C LEU A 68 4.49 -16.32 -2.13
N LYS A 69 3.47 -17.14 -1.84
CA LYS A 69 2.54 -16.91 -0.73
C LYS A 69 3.23 -16.95 0.63
N PRO A 70 4.11 -17.92 0.95
CA PRO A 70 4.90 -17.88 2.18
C PRO A 70 5.75 -16.61 2.31
N ARG A 71 6.41 -16.16 1.23
CA ARG A 71 7.22 -14.92 1.24
C ARG A 71 6.38 -13.68 1.49
N ILE A 72 5.22 -13.57 0.82
CA ILE A 72 4.25 -12.48 1.04
C ILE A 72 3.84 -12.44 2.52
N ARG A 73 3.39 -13.57 3.06
CA ARG A 73 2.94 -13.66 4.46
C ARG A 73 4.06 -13.37 5.47
N GLU A 74 5.27 -13.85 5.22
CA GLU A 74 6.43 -13.58 6.09
C GLU A 74 6.72 -12.08 6.18
N ARG A 75 6.70 -11.38 5.05
CA ARG A 75 6.92 -9.93 5.00
C ARG A 75 5.82 -9.18 5.74
N ILE A 76 4.56 -9.49 5.46
CA ILE A 76 3.39 -8.87 6.12
C ILE A 76 3.45 -9.06 7.64
N ARG A 77 3.83 -10.25 8.14
CA ARG A 77 4.00 -10.52 9.58
C ARG A 77 5.06 -9.62 10.24
N LYS A 78 6.04 -9.13 9.47
CA LYS A 78 7.10 -8.23 9.93
C LYS A 78 6.78 -6.75 9.71
N SER A 79 5.65 -6.46 9.08
CA SER A 79 5.21 -5.10 8.79
C SER A 79 4.28 -4.57 9.87
N LYS A 80 4.30 -3.24 10.08
CA LYS A 80 3.40 -2.51 10.99
C LYS A 80 2.19 -1.91 10.28
N ASN A 81 2.26 -1.73 8.98
CA ASN A 81 1.16 -1.27 8.13
C ASN A 81 1.40 -1.66 6.67
N ILE A 82 0.39 -1.42 5.83
CA ILE A 82 0.47 -1.57 4.39
C ILE A 82 0.40 -0.19 3.74
N ILE A 83 1.24 0.05 2.74
CA ILE A 83 1.12 1.17 1.80
C ILE A 83 0.55 0.58 0.51
N LEU A 84 -0.71 0.88 0.21
CA LEU A 84 -1.38 0.43 -1.00
C LEU A 84 -1.35 1.54 -2.05
N PHE A 85 -0.72 1.31 -3.20
CA PHE A 85 -0.88 2.19 -4.36
C PHE A 85 -2.06 1.72 -5.20
N LEU A 86 -3.05 2.61 -5.37
CA LEU A 86 -4.29 2.30 -6.09
C LEU A 86 -4.49 3.29 -7.24
N SER A 87 -4.37 2.81 -8.48
CA SER A 87 -4.42 3.63 -9.70
C SER A 87 -5.50 3.14 -10.67
N SER A 88 -5.73 3.92 -11.73
CA SER A 88 -6.58 3.53 -12.86
C SER A 88 -6.13 2.21 -13.52
N LEU A 89 -4.86 1.84 -13.42
CA LEU A 89 -4.30 0.61 -13.99
C LEU A 89 -4.40 -0.59 -13.06
N THR A 90 -4.73 -0.39 -11.78
CA THR A 90 -4.86 -1.50 -10.84
C THR A 90 -5.87 -2.53 -11.35
N LYS A 91 -5.47 -3.79 -11.31
CA LYS A 91 -6.33 -4.96 -11.53
C LYS A 91 -6.13 -5.95 -10.40
N SER A 92 -7.19 -6.66 -10.06
CA SER A 92 -7.09 -7.75 -9.10
C SER A 92 -6.20 -8.87 -9.66
N SER A 93 -5.08 -9.15 -9.00
CA SER A 93 -4.16 -10.25 -9.32
C SER A 93 -4.10 -11.25 -8.15
N ARG A 94 -3.48 -12.41 -8.36
CA ARG A 94 -3.35 -13.42 -7.29
C ARG A 94 -2.55 -12.88 -6.11
N ALA A 95 -1.43 -12.22 -6.39
CA ALA A 95 -0.53 -11.69 -5.36
C ALA A 95 -1.18 -10.57 -4.53
N ILE A 96 -1.73 -9.54 -5.18
CA ILE A 96 -2.34 -8.42 -4.46
C ILE A 96 -3.60 -8.84 -3.67
N ARG A 97 -4.34 -9.87 -4.13
CA ARG A 97 -5.45 -10.40 -3.35
C ARG A 97 -5.01 -11.03 -2.04
N GLU A 98 -3.98 -11.87 -2.09
CA GLU A 98 -3.40 -12.47 -0.88
C GLU A 98 -2.80 -11.41 0.05
N GLU A 99 -2.19 -10.36 -0.49
CA GLU A 99 -1.63 -9.27 0.31
C GLU A 99 -2.70 -8.53 1.11
N MET A 100 -3.83 -8.22 0.47
CA MET A 100 -4.95 -7.54 1.13
C MET A 100 -5.65 -8.47 2.11
N ASP A 101 -5.99 -9.68 1.68
CA ASP A 101 -6.72 -10.63 2.52
C ASP A 101 -5.90 -11.01 3.76
N TYR A 102 -4.67 -11.47 3.57
CA TYR A 102 -3.82 -11.83 4.70
C TYR A 102 -3.41 -10.62 5.54
N GLY A 103 -3.13 -9.48 4.90
CA GLY A 103 -2.74 -8.26 5.58
C GLY A 103 -3.82 -7.68 6.48
N ILE A 104 -5.04 -7.59 5.96
CA ILE A 104 -6.18 -6.98 6.66
C ILE A 104 -6.84 -8.03 7.55
N ASN A 105 -7.37 -9.10 6.96
CA ASN A 105 -8.25 -10.05 7.65
C ASN A 105 -7.51 -10.97 8.61
N ASN A 106 -6.26 -11.32 8.31
CA ASN A 106 -5.48 -12.19 9.21
C ASN A 106 -4.54 -11.40 10.14
N GLN A 107 -3.90 -10.34 9.64
CA GLN A 107 -2.86 -9.61 10.38
C GLN A 107 -3.35 -8.29 10.98
N GLY A 108 -4.57 -7.85 10.66
CA GLY A 108 -5.20 -6.65 11.20
C GLY A 108 -4.41 -5.37 10.90
N LEU A 109 -3.68 -5.34 9.80
CA LEU A 109 -2.81 -4.20 9.47
C LEU A 109 -3.62 -3.00 9.00
N PRO A 110 -3.38 -1.80 9.56
CA PRO A 110 -3.90 -0.57 8.97
C PRO A 110 -3.28 -0.33 7.59
N VAL A 111 -4.01 0.38 6.74
CA VAL A 111 -3.64 0.61 5.32
C VAL A 111 -3.57 2.09 5.00
N ILE A 112 -2.41 2.55 4.54
CA ILE A 112 -2.25 3.88 3.93
C ILE A 112 -2.43 3.71 2.42
N VAL A 113 -3.54 4.22 1.90
CA VAL A 113 -3.88 4.15 0.47
C VAL A 113 -3.41 5.42 -0.22
N VAL A 114 -2.45 5.27 -1.12
CA VAL A 114 -1.91 6.35 -1.94
C VAL A 114 -2.51 6.27 -3.33
N TYR A 115 -3.11 7.37 -3.78
CA TYR A 115 -3.62 7.49 -5.14
C TYR A 115 -2.60 8.21 -6.03
N PRO A 116 -1.84 7.49 -6.86
CA PRO A 116 -0.68 8.05 -7.55
C PRO A 116 -1.02 9.07 -8.65
N GLU A 117 -2.26 9.06 -9.13
CA GLU A 117 -2.77 9.92 -10.20
C GLU A 117 -3.39 11.23 -9.68
N TYR A 118 -3.45 11.41 -8.36
CA TYR A 118 -4.00 12.58 -7.70
C TYR A 118 -2.94 13.25 -6.82
N THR A 119 -2.95 14.57 -6.75
CA THR A 119 -1.89 15.33 -6.04
C THR A 119 -2.42 16.20 -4.91
N GLU A 120 -3.70 16.56 -4.93
CA GLU A 120 -4.31 17.42 -3.92
C GLU A 120 -5.38 16.67 -3.10
N LYS A 121 -5.62 17.14 -1.87
CA LYS A 121 -6.62 16.54 -0.98
C LYS A 121 -8.03 16.61 -1.58
N SER A 122 -8.31 17.71 -2.29
CA SER A 122 -9.56 17.94 -3.02
C SER A 122 -9.75 16.97 -4.20
N ASP A 123 -8.73 16.25 -4.65
CA ASP A 123 -8.90 15.17 -5.63
C ASP A 123 -9.48 13.90 -4.97
N ILE A 124 -9.25 13.72 -3.67
CA ILE A 124 -9.66 12.53 -2.92
C ILE A 124 -11.07 12.71 -2.35
N ILE A 125 -11.34 13.87 -1.76
CA ILE A 125 -12.60 14.17 -1.08
C ILE A 125 -13.30 15.39 -1.66
N ASN A 126 -14.60 15.47 -1.44
CA ASN A 126 -15.33 16.73 -1.50
C ASN A 126 -15.09 17.48 -0.17
N CYS A 127 -14.38 18.62 -0.23
CA CYS A 127 -14.00 19.38 0.97
C CYS A 127 -15.21 19.91 1.76
N GLN A 128 -16.34 20.15 1.08
CA GLN A 128 -17.54 20.68 1.74
C GLN A 128 -18.33 19.59 2.47
N SER A 129 -18.55 18.46 1.79
CA SER A 129 -19.34 17.35 2.36
C SER A 129 -18.51 16.35 3.15
N GLU A 130 -17.19 16.45 3.13
CA GLU A 130 -16.25 15.51 3.78
C GLU A 130 -16.48 14.05 3.33
N THR A 131 -16.82 13.86 2.06
CA THR A 131 -17.07 12.53 1.48
C THR A 131 -16.08 12.21 0.37
N PHE A 132 -15.73 10.94 0.19
CA PHE A 132 -14.92 10.49 -0.95
C PHE A 132 -15.57 10.81 -2.29
N LYS A 133 -14.76 11.28 -3.24
CA LYS A 133 -15.23 11.48 -4.61
C LYS A 133 -15.48 10.14 -5.30
N LYS A 134 -16.46 10.10 -6.22
CA LYS A 134 -16.83 8.89 -6.96
C LYS A 134 -15.63 8.24 -7.66
N GLN A 135 -14.73 9.05 -8.22
CA GLN A 135 -13.50 8.56 -8.85
C GLN A 135 -12.62 7.73 -7.91
N ILE A 136 -12.58 8.06 -6.61
CA ILE A 136 -11.85 7.30 -5.60
C ILE A 136 -12.55 5.99 -5.28
N THR A 137 -13.87 6.04 -5.05
CA THR A 137 -14.64 4.83 -4.75
C THR A 137 -14.64 3.84 -5.91
N ASN A 138 -14.61 4.33 -7.16
CA ASN A 138 -14.49 3.49 -8.36
C ASN A 138 -13.13 2.77 -8.44
N LEU A 139 -12.08 3.33 -7.84
CA LEU A 139 -10.79 2.64 -7.75
C LEU A 139 -10.84 1.49 -6.73
N TRP A 140 -11.64 1.60 -5.67
CA TRP A 140 -11.83 0.49 -4.73
C TRP A 140 -12.44 -0.74 -5.41
N ASP A 141 -13.35 -0.53 -6.37
CA ASP A 141 -13.97 -1.61 -7.15
C ASP A 141 -12.96 -2.40 -8.01
N LYS A 142 -11.77 -1.84 -8.31
CA LYS A 142 -10.70 -2.56 -9.01
C LYS A 142 -10.00 -3.60 -8.13
N LEU A 143 -10.16 -3.51 -6.81
CA LEU A 143 -9.59 -4.44 -5.84
C LEU A 143 -10.68 -4.83 -4.81
N PRO A 144 -11.66 -5.67 -5.18
CA PRO A 144 -12.82 -5.98 -4.34
C PRO A 144 -12.46 -6.46 -2.93
N ILE A 145 -11.46 -7.34 -2.81
CA ILE A 145 -10.99 -7.82 -1.50
C ILE A 145 -10.55 -6.70 -0.56
N PHE A 146 -9.96 -5.61 -1.08
CA PHE A 146 -9.64 -4.45 -0.28
C PHE A 146 -10.90 -3.68 0.10
N ARG A 147 -11.77 -3.36 -0.87
CA ARG A 147 -13.04 -2.65 -0.64
C ARG A 147 -13.90 -3.34 0.41
N ASP A 148 -13.99 -4.66 0.35
CA ASP A 148 -14.86 -5.47 1.19
C ASP A 148 -14.26 -5.70 2.60
N SER A 149 -12.94 -5.49 2.77
CA SER A 149 -12.25 -5.71 4.06
C SER A 149 -11.80 -4.41 4.75
N MET A 150 -11.74 -3.28 4.03
CA MET A 150 -11.14 -2.04 4.56
C MET A 150 -11.88 -1.45 5.77
N SER A 151 -13.14 -1.84 6.00
CA SER A 151 -13.91 -1.42 7.18
C SER A 151 -13.42 -2.03 8.50
N ASP A 152 -12.61 -3.09 8.44
CA ASP A 152 -12.18 -3.86 9.62
C ASP A 152 -10.88 -3.33 10.24
N VAL A 153 -10.22 -2.38 9.55
CA VAL A 153 -8.97 -1.75 9.98
C VAL A 153 -9.02 -0.24 9.70
N PRO A 154 -8.15 0.57 10.32
CA PRO A 154 -8.00 1.96 9.92
C PRO A 154 -7.38 2.06 8.53
N THR A 155 -8.01 2.81 7.64
CA THR A 155 -7.44 3.16 6.35
C THR A 155 -7.29 4.66 6.20
N LEU A 156 -6.13 5.12 5.72
CA LEU A 156 -5.87 6.53 5.44
C LEU A 156 -5.72 6.74 3.95
N HIS A 157 -6.61 7.53 3.35
CA HIS A 157 -6.68 7.77 1.91
C HIS A 157 -6.05 9.12 1.57
N ILE A 158 -4.96 9.11 0.80
CA ILE A 158 -4.16 10.31 0.51
C ILE A 158 -3.75 10.43 -0.95
N PRO A 159 -3.60 11.67 -1.48
CA PRO A 159 -3.02 11.87 -2.79
C PRO A 159 -1.51 11.64 -2.74
N LYS A 160 -0.89 11.53 -3.92
CA LYS A 160 0.56 11.35 -4.08
C LYS A 160 1.32 12.66 -3.85
N LYS A 161 1.41 13.09 -2.59
CA LYS A 161 2.17 14.25 -2.13
C LYS A 161 3.17 13.81 -1.06
N LYS A 162 4.48 14.03 -1.30
CA LYS A 162 5.57 13.55 -0.42
C LYS A 162 5.36 13.90 1.05
N ILE A 163 4.91 15.13 1.32
CA ILE A 163 4.66 15.62 2.68
C ILE A 163 3.53 14.81 3.34
N LEU A 164 2.42 14.57 2.63
CA LEU A 164 1.29 13.81 3.17
C LEU A 164 1.64 12.33 3.39
N ILE A 165 2.42 11.73 2.48
CA ILE A 165 2.93 10.36 2.66
C ILE A 165 3.86 10.30 3.88
N LYS A 166 4.75 11.28 4.06
CA LYS A 166 5.62 11.36 5.25
C LYS A 166 4.80 11.51 6.54
N SER A 167 3.76 12.35 6.53
CA SER A 167 2.85 12.50 7.67
C SER A 167 2.14 11.19 7.99
N ALA A 168 1.55 10.53 6.99
CA ALA A 168 0.84 9.26 7.15
C ALA A 168 1.75 8.14 7.71
N LEU A 169 3.00 8.08 7.27
CA LEU A 169 3.97 7.08 7.73
C LEU A 169 4.46 7.30 9.17
N ASN A 170 4.40 8.54 9.66
CA ASN A 170 4.74 8.90 11.04
C ASN A 170 3.55 8.77 11.99
N ASP A 171 2.33 8.63 11.47
CA ASP A 171 1.11 8.62 12.25
C ASP A 171 0.93 7.26 12.97
N PRO A 172 0.97 7.22 14.32
CA PRO A 172 0.82 5.98 15.07
C PRO A 172 -0.56 5.35 14.92
N ASP A 173 -1.59 6.13 14.58
CA ASP A 173 -2.96 5.63 14.38
C ASP A 173 -3.05 4.67 13.18
N PHE A 174 -2.07 4.71 12.29
CA PHE A 174 -1.93 3.81 11.15
C PHE A 174 -0.74 2.86 11.31
N MET A 175 -0.47 2.41 12.54
CA MET A 175 0.47 1.33 12.85
C MET A 175 -0.19 0.27 13.73
N VAL A 176 -0.01 -1.02 13.41
CA VAL A 176 -0.75 -2.14 14.04
C VAL A 176 -0.68 -2.18 15.58
N ALA A 177 0.39 -1.69 16.19
CA ALA A 177 0.58 -1.69 17.64
C ALA A 177 -0.19 -0.57 18.36
N SER A 178 -0.55 0.50 17.65
CA SER A 178 -1.14 1.73 18.19
C SER A 178 -2.36 2.20 17.39
N LYS A 179 -2.89 1.33 16.53
CA LYS A 179 -3.86 1.71 15.51
C LYS A 179 -5.14 2.28 16.14
N CYS A 180 -5.72 3.28 15.48
CA CYS A 180 -7.00 3.85 15.91
C CYS A 180 -8.17 2.89 15.59
N LYS A 181 -9.40 3.37 15.76
CA LYS A 181 -10.60 2.59 15.43
C LYS A 181 -10.66 2.31 13.93
N ALA A 182 -11.22 1.17 13.57
CA ALA A 182 -11.44 0.83 12.18
C ALA A 182 -12.37 1.85 11.50
N GLY A 183 -12.07 2.17 10.24
CA GLY A 183 -12.78 3.22 9.51
C GLY A 183 -11.93 3.81 8.38
N THR A 184 -12.60 4.58 7.52
CA THR A 184 -11.97 5.25 6.38
C THR A 184 -11.68 6.70 6.70
N TYR A 185 -10.40 7.06 6.74
CA TYR A 185 -9.89 8.38 7.11
C TYR A 185 -9.26 9.10 5.92
N PHE A 186 -9.20 10.42 5.99
CA PHE A 186 -8.58 11.29 5.00
C PHE A 186 -8.14 12.60 5.66
N TYR A 187 -7.22 13.33 5.02
CA TYR A 187 -6.90 14.69 5.45
C TYR A 187 -7.89 15.69 4.87
N LYS A 188 -8.46 16.54 5.73
CA LYS A 188 -9.37 17.61 5.30
C LYS A 188 -8.65 18.66 4.44
N CYS A 189 -9.40 19.15 3.46
CA CYS A 189 -9.29 20.43 2.78
C CYS A 189 -10.57 21.22 3.13
#